data_AF-A0A2H4IA09-F1
#
_entry.id   AF-A0A2H4IA09-F1
#
_cell.length_a   1.000
_cell.length_b   1.000
_cell.length_c   1.000
_cell.angle_alpha   90.00
_cell.angle_beta   90.00
_cell.angle_gamma   90.00
#
_symmetry.space_group_name_H-M   'P 1'
#
loop_
_entity.id
_entity.type
_entity.pdbx_description
1 polymer ?
#
loop_
_entity_poly.entity_id
_entity_poly.type
_entity_poly.pdbx_seq_one_letter_code
_entity_poly.pdbx_strand_id
1 'polypeptide(L)' 'MIKAAGYETLITHVFRNGDQYLDSDAVFGVRSSLVADWVRHEPGTAPDDTRMDVPFFTLDFDFVLNPISNEK' A
#
# COMPACT_ATOMS: atom_id res chain seq x y z
N MET A 1 -7.48 0.26 -6.02
CA MET A 1 -7.60 1.01 -7.30
C MET A 1 -7.57 2.48 -6.97
N ILE A 2 -6.78 3.27 -7.69
CA ILE A 2 -6.61 4.70 -7.47
C ILE A 2 -6.82 5.44 -8.79
N LYS A 3 -7.53 6.58 -8.74
CA LYS A 3 -7.87 7.41 -9.90
C LYS A 3 -7.67 8.89 -9.55
N ALA A 4 -7.14 9.64 -10.50
CA ALA A 4 -7.08 11.10 -10.46
C ALA A 4 -7.27 11.65 -11.89
N ALA A 5 -7.89 12.83 -12.01
CA ALA A 5 -8.10 13.46 -13.31
C ALA A 5 -6.76 13.81 -13.96
N GLY A 6 -6.56 13.45 -15.23
CA GLY A 6 -5.30 13.67 -15.95
C GLY A 6 -4.23 12.58 -15.74
N TYR A 7 -4.56 11.50 -15.01
CA TYR A 7 -3.63 10.40 -14.73
C TYR A 7 -4.20 9.04 -15.16
N GLU A 8 -3.31 8.10 -15.47
CA GLU A 8 -3.65 6.71 -15.71
C GLU A 8 -4.22 6.05 -14.44
N THR A 9 -5.18 5.14 -14.60
CA THR A 9 -5.74 4.40 -13.46
C THR A 9 -4.73 3.37 -12.96
N LEU A 10 -4.43 3.41 -11.65
CA LEU A 10 -3.57 2.42 -11.01
C LEU A 10 -4.40 1.31 -10.34
N ILE A 11 -4.21 0.07 -10.79
CA ILE A 11 -4.73 -1.14 -10.15
C ILE A 11 -3.53 -1.86 -9.53
N THR A 12 -3.48 -1.91 -8.20
CA THR A 12 -2.37 -2.51 -7.45
C THR A 12 -2.84 -2.90 -6.04
N HIS A 13 -1.99 -3.63 -5.31
CA HIS A 13 -2.09 -3.96 -3.89
C HIS A 13 -0.70 -3.84 -3.24
N VAL A 14 -0.67 -3.71 -1.91
CA VAL A 14 0.57 -3.63 -1.12
C VAL A 14 0.65 -4.86 -0.23
N PHE A 15 1.82 -5.46 -0.15
CA PHE A 15 2.10 -6.65 0.64
C PHE A 15 2.82 -6.29 1.93
N ARG A 16 2.61 -7.10 2.96
CA ARG A 16 3.33 -6.96 4.23
C ARG A 16 4.71 -7.60 4.13
N ASN A 17 5.73 -6.89 4.54
CA ASN A 17 7.09 -7.42 4.67
C ASN A 17 7.13 -8.63 5.62
N GLY A 18 7.82 -9.69 5.19
CA GLY A 18 7.94 -10.94 5.94
C GLY A 18 6.69 -11.83 5.93
N ASP A 19 5.71 -11.58 5.05
CA ASP A 19 4.61 -12.52 4.86
C ASP A 19 5.14 -13.84 4.25
N GLN A 20 4.67 -14.96 4.82
CA GLN A 20 5.14 -16.32 4.51
C GLN A 20 4.96 -16.72 3.04
N TYR A 21 4.09 -16.03 2.29
CA TYR A 21 3.80 -16.33 0.90
C TYR A 21 4.38 -15.32 -0.09
N LEU A 22 5.16 -14.31 0.36
CA LEU A 22 5.79 -13.32 -0.54
C LEU A 22 6.64 -13.97 -1.64
N ASP A 23 7.46 -14.94 -1.26
CA ASP A 23 8.40 -15.61 -2.18
C ASP A 23 7.74 -16.75 -2.97
N SER A 24 6.51 -17.12 -2.63
CA SER A 24 5.73 -18.18 -3.29
C SER A 24 4.84 -17.63 -4.41
N ASP A 25 5.07 -16.39 -4.85
CA ASP A 25 4.21 -15.68 -5.78
C ASP A 25 4.17 -16.34 -7.17
N ALA A 26 3.19 -17.21 -7.37
CA ALA A 26 2.97 -17.99 -8.59
C ALA A 26 2.60 -17.14 -9.82
N VAL A 27 2.46 -15.81 -9.68
CA VAL A 27 1.98 -14.90 -10.72
C VAL A 27 2.96 -13.77 -11.10
N PHE A 28 4.20 -13.77 -10.59
CA PHE A 28 5.23 -12.75 -10.89
C PHE A 28 4.78 -11.29 -10.65
N GLY A 29 3.80 -11.08 -9.76
CA GLY A 29 3.13 -9.79 -9.54
C GLY A 29 3.76 -8.97 -8.41
N VAL A 30 4.49 -9.61 -7.50
CA VAL A 30 5.20 -8.94 -6.40
C VAL A 30 6.41 -8.21 -6.95
N ARG A 31 6.29 -6.88 -7.06
CA ARG A 31 7.45 -6.00 -7.15
C ARG A 31 7.90 -5.66 -5.74
N SER A 32 9.20 -5.64 -5.47
CA SER A 32 9.75 -5.25 -4.16
C SER A 32 9.26 -3.87 -3.70
N SER A 33 8.98 -2.96 -4.64
CA SER A 33 8.39 -1.65 -4.38
C SER A 33 6.96 -1.68 -3.83
N LEU A 34 6.29 -2.83 -3.85
CA LEU A 34 4.93 -3.03 -3.31
C LEU A 34 4.95 -3.79 -1.97
N VAL A 35 6.12 -4.08 -1.42
CA VAL A 35 6.27 -4.68 -0.08
C VAL A 35 6.57 -3.56 0.91
N ALA A 36 5.82 -3.49 2.00
CA ALA A 36 5.94 -2.43 2.99
C ALA A 36 5.87 -2.95 4.43
N ASP A 37 6.40 -2.16 5.35
CA ASP A 37 6.40 -2.47 6.78
C ASP A 37 5.08 -2.05 7.43
N TRP A 38 4.43 -3.01 8.07
CA TRP A 38 3.21 -2.78 8.83
C TRP A 38 3.62 -2.59 10.30
N VAL A 39 3.56 -1.34 10.77
CA VAL A 39 4.04 -0.98 12.12
C VAL A 39 2.93 -1.27 13.13
N ARG A 40 3.21 -2.14 14.11
CA ARG A 40 2.28 -2.46 15.18
C ARG A 40 2.32 -1.39 16.29
N HIS A 41 1.15 -1.03 16.78
CA HIS A 41 0.94 -0.13 17.91
C HIS A 41 0.06 -0.81 18.97
N GLU A 42 0.28 -0.46 20.23
CA GLU A 42 -0.63 -0.79 21.33
C GLU A 42 -1.84 0.18 21.35
N PRO A 43 -2.90 -0.09 22.12
CA PRO A 43 -4.05 0.81 22.24
C PRO A 43 -3.63 2.26 22.51
N GLY A 44 -4.24 3.21 21.81
CA GLY A 44 -3.73 4.57 21.76
C GLY A 44 -4.51 5.47 20.81
N THR A 45 -3.85 6.53 20.33
CA THR A 45 -4.40 7.44 19.33
C THR A 45 -3.64 7.22 18.02
N ALA A 46 -4.37 6.96 16.95
CA ALA A 46 -3.82 6.79 15.61
C ALA A 46 -3.41 8.15 15.00
N PRO A 47 -2.59 8.18 13.93
CA PRO A 47 -2.13 9.43 13.31
C PRO A 47 -3.23 10.35 12.77
N ASP A 48 -4.45 9.83 12.56
CA ASP A 48 -5.64 10.57 12.13
C ASP A 48 -6.53 11.02 13.31
N ASP A 49 -5.98 11.02 14.53
CA ASP A 49 -6.63 11.31 15.81
C ASP A 49 -7.72 10.30 16.22
N THR A 50 -7.88 9.18 15.51
CA THR A 50 -8.82 8.12 15.90
C THR A 50 -8.34 7.42 17.18
N ARG A 51 -9.24 7.26 18.16
CA ARG A 51 -8.97 6.46 19.36
C ARG A 51 -9.10 4.96 19.05
N MET A 52 -8.05 4.21 19.37
CA MET A 52 -7.99 2.75 19.19
C MET A 52 -7.93 2.07 20.56
N ASP A 53 -8.94 1.26 20.88
CA ASP A 53 -9.01 0.53 22.16
C ASP A 53 -8.28 -0.82 22.15
N VAL A 54 -7.85 -1.26 20.96
CA VAL A 54 -7.11 -2.51 20.73
C VAL A 54 -5.81 -2.22 19.98
N PRO A 55 -4.81 -3.13 20.03
CA PRO A 55 -3.64 -3.01 19.19
C PRO A 55 -4.01 -2.88 17.70
N PHE A 56 -3.27 -2.05 16.99
CA PHE A 56 -3.54 -1.73 15.58
C PHE A 56 -2.24 -1.66 14.78
N PHE A 57 -2.37 -1.55 13.46
CA PHE A 57 -1.24 -1.39 12.56
C PHE A 57 -1.41 -0.14 11.72
N THR A 58 -0.30 0.52 11.42
CA THR A 58 -0.23 1.60 10.44
C THR A 58 0.65 1.20 9.28
N LEU A 59 0.33 1.74 8.11
CA LEU A 59 1.11 1.60 6.88
C LEU A 59 1.30 2.99 6.29
N ASP A 60 2.54 3.35 6.00
CA ASP A 60 2.90 4.54 5.24
C ASP A 60 3.34 4.09 3.84
N PHE A 61 2.66 4.55 2.79
CA PHE A 61 2.88 4.10 1.42
C PHE A 61 2.41 5.13 0.38
N ASP A 62 3.33 5.54 -0.49
CA ASP A 62 3.05 6.48 -1.57
C ASP A 62 2.63 5.77 -2.87
N PHE A 63 1.52 6.23 -3.44
CA PHE A 63 1.11 5.84 -4.79
C PHE A 63 1.41 6.98 -5.77
N VAL A 64 2.33 6.73 -6.70
CA VAL A 64 2.65 7.65 -7.79
C VAL A 64 1.87 7.24 -9.03
N LEU A 65 1.09 8.17 -9.59
CA LEU A 65 0.34 7.95 -10.83
C LEU A 65 1.07 8.55 -12.02
N ASN A 66 1.06 7.84 -13.14
CA ASN A 66 1.54 8.38 -14.41
C ASN A 66 0.52 9.35 -14.99
N PRO A 67 0.94 10.52 -15.50
CA PRO A 67 0.07 11.37 -16.31
C PRO A 67 -0.41 10.59 -17.54
N ILE A 68 -1.62 10.86 -18.01
CA ILE A 68 -2.08 10.32 -19.29
C ILE A 68 -1.18 10.87 -20.40
N SER A 69 -0.47 10.00 -21.12
CA SER A 69 0.29 10.41 -22.30
C SER A 69 -0.67 10.88 -23.39
N ASN A 70 -0.40 12.06 -23.96
CA ASN A 70 -1.06 12.56 -25.16
C ASN A 70 -0.35 12.09 -26.46
N GLU A 71 0.45 11.03 -26.40
CA GLU A 71 1.07 10.48 -27.60
C GLU A 71 0.05 9.70 -28.44
N LYS A 72 -0.14 10.21 -29.65
CA LYS A 72 -0.79 9.52 -30.77
C LYS A 72 0.23 8.74 -31.57
#